data_AF-B0DKZ4-F1
#
_entry.id   AF-B0DKZ4-F1
#
_cell.length_a   1.000
_cell.length_b   1.000
_cell.length_c   1.000
_cell.angle_alpha   90.00
_cell.angle_beta   90.00
_cell.angle_gamma   90.00
#
_symmetry.space_group_name_H-M   'P 1'
#
loop_
_entity.id
_entity.type
_entity.pdbx_description
1 polymer ?
#
loop_
_entity_poly.entity_id
_entity_poly.type
_entity_poly.pdbx_seq_one_letter_code
_entity_poly.pdbx_strand_id
1 'polypeptide(L)'
;MTLVAIRSVASPDHYVGLDANYLHEFKPSGGGQVKTQTYVASYETFSLERNDDGTVSFKSTAFNDTYIRLDGTDVPEGTLIAPGGGVVNGQHTAHSWEKFRIRQKESEFHQYKAVVGIESAAFPGRYLRLDAHKGIVNVQGVSKSLEEFEILVVG
;
A
#
# COMPACT_ATOMS: atom_id res chain seq x y z
N MET A 1 -7.26 -8.74 -15.76
CA MET A 1 -6.35 -7.85 -15.03
C MET A 1 -7.16 -6.67 -14.52
N THR A 2 -7.15 -6.42 -13.22
CA THR A 2 -7.87 -5.28 -12.63
C THR A 2 -6.86 -4.19 -12.31
N LEU A 3 -6.94 -3.06 -12.99
CA LEU A 3 -6.07 -1.92 -12.76
C LEU A 3 -6.68 -1.03 -11.67
N VAL A 4 -5.87 -0.60 -10.72
CA VAL A 4 -6.31 0.17 -9.55
C VAL A 4 -5.36 1.30 -9.21
N ALA A 5 -5.93 2.35 -8.59
CA ALA A 5 -5.20 3.34 -7.82
C ALA A 5 -5.58 3.24 -6.33
N ILE A 6 -4.62 3.55 -5.45
CA ILE A 6 -4.83 3.51 -4.00
C ILE A 6 -4.94 4.95 -3.50
N ARG A 7 -6.17 5.40 -3.22
CA ARG A 7 -6.48 6.77 -2.78
C ARG A 7 -6.55 6.86 -1.26
N SER A 8 -5.94 7.88 -0.67
CA SER A 8 -6.10 8.17 0.76
C SER A 8 -7.49 8.71 1.07
N VAL A 9 -8.14 8.19 2.10
CA VAL A 9 -9.42 8.73 2.60
C VAL A 9 -9.21 10.04 3.35
N ALA A 10 -8.13 10.15 4.14
CA ALA A 10 -7.79 11.37 4.87
C ALA A 10 -7.33 12.52 3.97
N SER A 11 -6.92 12.23 2.74
CA SER A 11 -6.50 13.23 1.75
C SER A 11 -6.93 12.78 0.35
N PRO A 12 -8.20 13.00 -0.06
CA PRO A 12 -8.77 12.42 -1.27
C PRO A 12 -8.05 12.75 -2.58
N ASP A 13 -7.29 13.85 -2.63
CA ASP A 13 -6.48 14.19 -3.80
C ASP A 13 -5.12 13.48 -3.81
N HIS A 14 -4.86 12.54 -2.89
CA HIS A 14 -3.55 11.92 -2.71
C HIS A 14 -3.60 10.40 -2.89
N TYR A 15 -2.65 9.90 -3.68
CA TYR A 15 -2.54 8.51 -4.11
C TYR A 15 -1.19 7.93 -3.74
N VAL A 16 -1.11 6.61 -3.60
CA VAL A 16 0.16 5.88 -3.50
C VAL A 16 0.78 5.78 -4.89
N GLY A 17 2.01 6.24 -5.05
CA GLY A 17 2.81 6.10 -6.26
C GLY A 17 4.11 5.35 -5.99
N LEU A 18 4.54 4.53 -6.93
CA LEU A 18 5.79 3.77 -6.87
C LEU A 18 6.72 4.21 -7.99
N ASP A 19 7.89 4.73 -7.64
CA ASP A 19 9.02 4.93 -8.54
C ASP A 19 10.06 3.83 -8.29
N ALA A 20 10.24 2.94 -9.27
CA ALA A 20 11.17 1.83 -9.17
C ALA A 20 12.13 1.74 -10.37
N ASN A 21 12.51 2.89 -10.93
CA ASN A 21 13.36 2.98 -12.13
C ASN A 21 14.66 2.15 -12.09
N TYR A 22 15.20 1.86 -10.89
CA TYR A 22 16.47 1.13 -10.70
C TYR A 22 16.31 -0.26 -10.07
N LEU A 23 15.08 -0.80 -10.02
CA LEU A 23 14.78 -2.09 -9.43
C LEU A 23 14.49 -3.11 -10.53
N HIS A 24 15.52 -3.89 -10.88
CA HIS A 24 15.46 -4.88 -11.96
C HIS A 24 15.68 -6.31 -11.48
N GLU A 25 15.96 -6.48 -10.19
CA GLU A 25 16.24 -7.77 -9.56
C GLU A 25 15.84 -7.70 -8.09
N PHE A 26 15.72 -8.87 -7.47
CA PHE A 26 15.37 -8.96 -6.06
C PHE A 26 16.41 -8.25 -5.19
N LYS A 27 15.93 -7.43 -4.24
CA LYS A 27 16.79 -6.78 -3.24
C LYS A 27 16.33 -7.16 -1.82
N PRO A 28 17.22 -7.64 -0.93
CA PRO A 28 16.82 -8.06 0.42
C PRO A 28 16.03 -7.01 1.20
N SER A 29 16.41 -5.73 1.09
CA SER A 29 15.72 -4.61 1.75
C SER A 29 14.68 -3.91 0.87
N GLY A 30 14.35 -4.48 -0.29
CA GLY A 30 13.60 -3.81 -1.35
C GLY A 30 14.41 -2.70 -2.04
N GLY A 31 13.75 -1.96 -2.92
CA GLY A 31 14.32 -0.82 -3.65
C GLY A 31 13.23 0.11 -4.17
N GLY A 32 13.60 1.13 -4.95
CA GLY A 32 12.64 2.16 -5.37
C GLY A 32 12.10 3.00 -4.21
N GLN A 33 11.16 3.87 -4.51
CA GLN A 33 10.54 4.80 -3.58
C GLN A 33 9.02 4.75 -3.74
N VAL A 34 8.31 4.51 -2.64
CA VAL A 34 6.87 4.72 -2.58
C VAL A 34 6.62 6.08 -1.96
N LYS A 35 5.83 6.91 -2.63
CA LYS A 35 5.52 8.28 -2.22
C LYS A 35 4.04 8.57 -2.45
N THR A 36 3.60 9.69 -1.91
CA THR A 36 2.29 10.22 -2.23
C THR A 36 2.34 11.11 -3.48
N GLN A 37 1.32 11.05 -4.32
CA GLN A 37 1.15 11.86 -5.54
C GLN A 37 -0.25 12.44 -5.62
N THR A 38 -0.42 13.56 -6.33
CA THR A 38 -1.69 14.30 -6.38
C THR A 38 -2.57 14.01 -7.60
N TYR A 39 -2.18 13.04 -8.41
CA TYR A 39 -2.89 12.61 -9.60
C TYR A 39 -2.60 11.13 -9.86
N VAL A 40 -3.42 10.50 -10.70
CA VAL A 40 -3.21 9.12 -11.13
C VAL A 40 -2.61 9.11 -12.53
N ALA A 41 -1.40 8.58 -12.66
CA ALA A 41 -0.79 8.21 -13.92
C ALA A 41 -0.18 6.80 -13.83
N SER A 42 0.84 6.49 -14.62
CA SER A 42 1.43 5.15 -14.69
C SER A 42 2.09 4.68 -13.38
N TYR A 43 2.59 5.61 -12.55
CA TYR A 43 3.30 5.24 -11.31
C TYR A 43 2.35 4.98 -10.14
N GLU A 44 1.11 5.47 -10.23
CA GLU A 44 0.03 5.30 -9.25
C GLU A 44 -0.96 4.21 -9.68
N THR A 45 -0.76 3.64 -10.88
CA THR A 45 -1.60 2.58 -11.44
C THR A 45 -0.94 1.22 -11.23
N PHE A 46 -1.67 0.33 -10.54
CA PHE A 46 -1.24 -1.02 -10.21
C PHE A 46 -2.18 -2.06 -10.81
N SER A 47 -1.64 -3.19 -11.26
CA SER A 47 -2.42 -4.41 -11.42
C SER A 47 -2.65 -5.04 -10.05
N LEU A 48 -3.91 -5.20 -9.66
CA LEU A 48 -4.30 -5.91 -8.44
C LEU A 48 -4.32 -7.41 -8.72
N GLU A 49 -3.32 -8.12 -8.18
CA GLU A 49 -3.16 -9.57 -8.32
C GLU A 49 -3.72 -10.27 -7.09
N ARG A 50 -4.56 -11.30 -7.29
CA ARG A 50 -5.04 -12.18 -6.22
C ARG A 50 -4.11 -13.38 -6.13
N ASN A 51 -3.62 -13.66 -4.93
CA ASN A 51 -2.77 -14.80 -4.64
C ASN A 51 -3.61 -16.00 -4.19
N ASP A 52 -3.08 -17.22 -4.37
CA ASP A 52 -3.76 -18.47 -3.98
C ASP A 52 -4.04 -18.58 -2.48
N ASP A 53 -3.27 -17.86 -1.65
CA ASP A 53 -3.44 -17.79 -0.20
C ASP A 53 -4.50 -16.77 0.28
N GLY A 54 -5.25 -16.18 -0.67
CA GLY A 54 -6.30 -15.21 -0.40
C GLY A 54 -5.80 -13.79 -0.12
N THR A 55 -4.48 -13.55 -0.17
CA THR A 55 -3.90 -12.20 -0.14
C THR A 55 -3.96 -11.55 -1.51
N VAL A 56 -3.63 -10.27 -1.57
CA VAL A 56 -3.45 -9.53 -2.82
C VAL A 56 -2.07 -8.89 -2.90
N SER A 57 -1.64 -8.59 -4.12
CA SER A 57 -0.41 -7.85 -4.40
C SER A 57 -0.69 -6.71 -5.38
N PHE A 58 0.03 -5.59 -5.22
CA PHE A 58 -0.09 -4.41 -6.08
C PHE A 58 1.13 -4.36 -7.01
N LYS A 59 0.99 -4.90 -8.22
CA LYS A 59 2.05 -4.90 -9.24
C LYS A 59 2.05 -3.59 -9.99
N SER A 60 3.20 -2.94 -10.11
CA SER A 60 3.37 -1.74 -10.93
C SER A 60 3.02 -2.02 -12.39
N THR A 61 2.33 -1.08 -13.03
CA THR A 61 2.14 -1.10 -14.49
C THR A 61 3.29 -0.44 -15.25
N ALA A 62 4.11 0.36 -14.56
CA ALA A 62 5.24 1.09 -15.14
C ALA A 62 6.58 0.35 -15.05
N PHE A 63 6.74 -0.52 -14.05
CA PHE A 63 8.00 -1.20 -13.75
C PHE A 63 7.81 -2.72 -13.78
N ASN A 64 8.58 -3.42 -14.64
CA ASN A 64 8.40 -4.85 -14.87
C ASN A 64 8.58 -5.67 -13.59
N ASP A 65 7.65 -6.60 -13.35
CA ASP A 65 7.63 -7.51 -12.20
C ASP A 65 7.92 -6.83 -10.86
N THR A 66 7.49 -5.57 -10.71
CA THR A 66 7.77 -4.79 -9.51
C THR A 66 6.51 -4.55 -8.71
N TYR A 67 6.58 -4.73 -7.39
CA TYR A 67 5.43 -4.71 -6.48
C TYR A 67 5.63 -3.74 -5.33
N ILE A 68 4.54 -3.21 -4.76
CA ILE A 68 4.59 -2.54 -3.45
C ILE A 68 5.02 -3.56 -2.39
N ARG A 69 6.03 -3.20 -1.59
CA ARG A 69 6.57 -3.96 -0.47
C ARG A 69 6.40 -3.20 0.84
N LEU A 70 5.98 -3.90 1.89
CA LEU A 70 5.82 -3.35 3.23
C LEU A 70 6.65 -4.13 4.24
N ASP A 71 7.64 -3.45 4.83
CA ASP A 71 8.47 -3.94 5.91
C ASP A 71 8.03 -3.30 7.25
N GLY A 72 7.36 -4.10 8.08
CA GLY A 72 6.85 -3.71 9.37
C GLY A 72 7.66 -4.24 10.54
N THR A 73 8.90 -4.69 10.32
CA THR A 73 9.72 -5.39 11.33
C THR A 73 9.83 -4.60 12.63
N ASP A 74 10.12 -3.30 12.54
CA ASP A 74 10.30 -2.41 13.70
C ASP A 74 9.03 -1.68 14.12
N VAL A 75 7.87 -2.06 13.57
CA VAL A 75 6.57 -1.45 13.90
C VAL A 75 5.80 -2.35 14.86
N PRO A 76 5.59 -1.93 16.12
CA PRO A 76 4.80 -2.69 17.08
C PRO A 76 3.32 -2.70 16.68
N GLU A 77 2.71 -3.88 16.68
CA GLU A 77 1.27 -4.04 16.50
C GLU A 77 0.47 -3.35 17.62
N GLY A 78 -0.70 -2.83 17.26
CA GLY A 78 -1.63 -2.18 18.19
C GLY A 78 -1.15 -0.83 18.73
N THR A 79 0.02 -0.36 18.29
CA THR A 79 0.66 0.84 18.83
C THR A 79 0.68 1.96 17.80
N LEU A 80 0.18 3.13 18.19
CA LEU A 80 0.28 4.34 17.37
C LEU A 80 1.69 4.93 17.54
N ILE A 81 2.47 4.91 16.46
CA ILE A 81 3.81 5.52 16.43
C ILE A 81 3.84 6.82 15.61
N ALA A 82 4.85 7.65 15.90
CA ALA A 82 5.12 8.87 15.14
C ALA A 82 5.29 8.57 13.63
N PRO A 83 5.01 9.55 12.74
CA PRO A 83 5.26 9.39 11.31
C PRO A 83 6.69 8.90 11.03
N GLY A 84 6.86 7.99 10.07
CA GLY A 84 8.18 7.44 9.68
C GLY A 84 8.49 6.03 10.20
N GLY A 85 7.54 5.34 10.82
CA GLY A 85 7.69 3.92 11.17
C GLY A 85 7.73 2.98 9.97
N GLY A 86 8.58 1.94 10.04
CA GLY A 86 8.75 0.92 9.00
C GLY A 86 9.15 1.46 7.63
N VAL A 87 9.15 0.60 6.61
CA VAL A 87 9.52 0.97 5.24
C VAL A 87 8.46 0.47 4.26
N VAL A 88 8.02 1.36 3.38
CA VAL A 88 7.23 1.00 2.19
C VAL A 88 8.04 1.39 0.96
N ASN A 89 8.34 0.40 0.13
CA ASN A 89 9.14 0.58 -1.09
C ASN A 89 8.68 -0.41 -2.17
N GLY A 90 9.51 -0.65 -3.19
CA GLY A 90 9.29 -1.65 -4.23
C GLY A 90 10.08 -2.94 -3.99
N GLN A 91 9.61 -4.04 -4.57
CA GLN A 91 10.35 -5.31 -4.70
C GLN A 91 10.20 -5.89 -6.11
N HIS A 92 11.28 -6.46 -6.64
CA HIS A 92 11.20 -7.26 -7.87
C HIS A 92 10.73 -8.67 -7.51
N THR A 93 9.61 -9.08 -8.11
CA THR A 93 8.76 -10.24 -7.78
C THR A 93 8.09 -10.17 -6.40
N ALA A 94 6.93 -10.82 -6.27
CA ALA A 94 6.21 -10.90 -5.00
C ALA A 94 6.54 -12.21 -4.28
N HIS A 95 6.90 -12.12 -2.99
CA HIS A 95 7.11 -13.28 -2.14
C HIS A 95 6.24 -13.19 -0.89
N SER A 96 6.68 -12.40 0.10
CA SER A 96 6.06 -12.39 1.44
C SER A 96 5.62 -10.98 1.83
N TRP A 97 6.46 -9.97 1.60
CA TRP A 97 6.26 -8.61 2.09
C TRP A 97 5.48 -7.73 1.10
N GLU A 98 5.22 -8.29 -0.09
CA GLU A 98 4.43 -7.70 -1.18
C GLU A 98 2.98 -8.22 -1.19
N LYS A 99 2.61 -8.99 -0.15
CA LYS A 99 1.29 -9.60 0.02
C LYS A 99 0.51 -8.88 1.11
N PHE A 100 -0.74 -8.59 0.82
CA PHE A 100 -1.60 -7.78 1.67
C PHE A 100 -2.96 -8.43 1.92
N ARG A 101 -3.53 -8.16 3.10
CA ARG A 101 -4.93 -8.44 3.41
C ARG A 101 -5.71 -7.12 3.32
N ILE A 102 -6.78 -7.12 2.53
CA ILE A 102 -7.69 -5.97 2.45
C ILE A 102 -8.69 -6.09 3.58
N ARG A 103 -8.62 -5.18 4.56
CA ARG A 103 -9.50 -5.14 5.72
C ARG A 103 -10.61 -4.13 5.49
N GLN A 104 -11.82 -4.61 5.24
CA GLN A 104 -12.99 -3.75 5.17
C GLN A 104 -13.18 -3.04 6.51
N LYS A 105 -13.38 -1.72 6.47
CA LYS A 105 -13.74 -0.97 7.66
C LYS A 105 -15.25 -1.06 7.87
N GLU A 106 -15.66 -1.21 9.14
CA GLU A 106 -17.07 -1.22 9.47
C GLU A 106 -17.76 0.04 8.93
N SER A 107 -18.94 -0.16 8.35
CA SER A 107 -19.78 0.90 7.85
C SER A 107 -21.19 0.71 8.39
N GLU A 108 -21.93 1.81 8.51
CA GLU A 108 -23.31 1.75 9.00
C GLU A 108 -24.18 0.92 8.05
N PHE A 109 -25.22 0.31 8.60
CA PHE A 109 -26.21 -0.42 7.82
C PHE A 109 -26.80 0.51 6.73
N HIS A 110 -26.68 0.11 5.46
CA HIS A 110 -27.01 0.86 4.22
C HIS A 110 -26.02 1.95 3.76
N GLN A 111 -24.86 2.10 4.37
CA GLN A 111 -23.80 2.96 3.85
C GLN A 111 -22.59 2.10 3.50
N TYR A 112 -22.35 1.82 2.22
CA TYR A 112 -21.06 1.26 1.79
C TYR A 112 -20.06 2.40 1.65
N LYS A 113 -19.07 2.47 2.55
CA LYS A 113 -18.04 3.52 2.49
C LYS A 113 -16.88 3.21 1.54
N ALA A 114 -16.76 1.98 1.01
CA ALA A 114 -15.61 1.54 0.21
C ALA A 114 -14.23 1.73 0.87
N VAL A 115 -14.21 1.98 2.19
CA VAL A 115 -13.00 2.25 2.97
C VAL A 115 -12.38 0.94 3.43
N VAL A 116 -11.08 0.80 3.20
CA VAL A 116 -10.30 -0.37 3.61
C VAL A 116 -9.01 0.04 4.31
N GLY A 117 -8.54 -0.83 5.21
CA GLY A 117 -7.13 -0.90 5.60
C GLY A 117 -6.37 -1.87 4.69
N ILE A 118 -5.13 -1.53 4.35
CA ILE A 118 -4.22 -2.41 3.61
C ILE A 118 -3.20 -2.97 4.61
N GLU A 119 -3.46 -4.17 5.12
CA GLU A 119 -2.63 -4.83 6.14
C GLU A 119 -1.57 -5.72 5.50
N SER A 120 -0.36 -5.74 6.03
CA SER A 120 0.67 -6.69 5.61
C SER A 120 0.27 -8.14 5.94
N ALA A 121 0.47 -9.05 4.99
CA ALA A 121 0.30 -10.47 5.25
C ALA A 121 1.40 -11.03 6.15
N ALA A 122 2.65 -10.58 5.93
CA ALA A 122 3.84 -11.01 6.66
C ALA A 122 3.97 -10.38 8.05
N PHE A 123 3.43 -9.17 8.24
CA PHE A 123 3.40 -8.47 9.52
C PHE A 123 1.93 -8.17 9.90
N PRO A 124 1.17 -9.16 10.43
CA PRO A 124 -0.21 -8.93 10.87
C PRO A 124 -0.30 -7.75 11.86
N GLY A 125 -1.36 -6.96 11.76
CA GLY A 125 -1.56 -5.74 12.55
C GLY A 125 -0.70 -4.54 12.12
N ARG A 126 0.08 -4.65 11.02
CA ARG A 126 0.82 -3.53 10.43
C ARG A 126 0.17 -3.13 9.10
N TYR A 127 -0.04 -1.83 8.93
CA TYR A 127 -0.83 -1.27 7.84
C TYR A 127 0.00 -0.31 7.01
N LEU A 128 -0.31 -0.24 5.71
CA LEU A 128 0.12 0.86 4.85
C LEU A 128 -0.43 2.17 5.44
N ARG A 129 0.40 3.20 5.49
CA ARG A 129 0.04 4.54 5.94
C ARG A 129 0.42 5.54 4.86
N LEU A 130 -0.46 6.50 4.58
CA LEU A 130 -0.17 7.67 3.74
C LEU A 130 -0.45 8.93 4.56
N ASP A 131 0.60 9.73 4.78
CA ASP A 131 0.52 11.02 5.46
C ASP A 131 0.87 12.12 4.46
N ALA A 132 -0.17 12.67 3.83
CA ALA A 132 -0.05 13.68 2.77
C ALA A 132 0.63 14.96 3.26
N HIS A 133 0.36 15.39 4.50
CA HIS A 133 0.96 16.57 5.09
C HIS A 133 2.47 16.45 5.28
N LYS A 134 2.96 15.22 5.47
CA LYS A 134 4.39 14.92 5.58
C LYS A 134 5.00 14.44 4.26
N GLY A 135 4.19 14.17 3.25
CA GLY A 135 4.64 13.62 1.97
C GLY A 135 5.21 12.21 2.08
N ILE A 136 4.79 11.43 3.08
CA ILE A 136 5.35 10.09 3.34
C ILE A 136 4.31 8.98 3.14
N VAL A 137 4.80 7.85 2.65
CA VAL A 137 4.11 6.56 2.68
C VAL A 137 4.98 5.59 3.47
N ASN A 138 4.44 5.02 4.53
CA ASN A 138 5.20 4.20 5.48
C ASN A 138 4.28 3.17 6.16
N VAL A 139 4.70 2.63 7.30
CA VAL A 139 3.98 1.59 8.04
C VAL A 139 3.47 2.14 9.38
N GLN A 140 2.31 1.65 9.81
CA GLN A 140 1.72 1.97 11.12
C GLN A 140 1.18 0.70 11.81
N GLY A 141 1.27 0.65 13.14
CA GLY A 141 0.80 -0.48 13.96
C GLY A 141 -0.69 -0.46 14.28
N VAL A 142 -1.42 0.52 13.77
CA VAL A 142 -2.87 0.72 13.95
C VAL A 142 -3.50 1.11 12.62
N SER A 143 -4.80 0.85 12.46
CA SER A 143 -5.58 1.34 11.32
C SER A 143 -6.49 2.50 11.74
N LYS A 144 -6.00 3.73 11.57
CA LYS A 144 -6.74 4.98 11.79
C LYS A 144 -6.90 5.73 10.47
N SER A 145 -7.17 7.04 10.52
CA SER A 145 -7.53 7.85 9.35
C SER A 145 -6.47 7.85 8.23
N LEU A 146 -5.17 7.78 8.56
CA LEU A 146 -4.08 7.79 7.57
C LEU A 146 -3.80 6.41 6.95
N GLU A 147 -4.40 5.36 7.50
CA GLU A 147 -4.31 3.98 7.02
C GLU A 147 -5.61 3.52 6.34
N GLU A 148 -6.53 4.47 6.11
CA GLU A 148 -7.77 4.27 5.39
C GLU A 148 -7.62 4.67 3.92
N PHE A 149 -7.95 3.73 3.05
CA PHE A 149 -7.85 3.88 1.61
C PHE A 149 -9.14 3.51 0.91
N GLU A 150 -9.32 4.05 -0.29
CA GLU A 150 -10.21 3.51 -1.30
C GLU A 150 -9.35 2.93 -2.42
N ILE A 151 -9.66 1.72 -2.85
CA ILE A 151 -9.04 1.08 -4.01
C ILE A 151 -9.93 1.36 -5.21
N LEU A 152 -9.54 2.35 -6.02
CA LEU A 152 -10.30 2.79 -7.18
C LEU A 152 -9.92 1.94 -8.39
N VAL A 153 -10.90 1.40 -9.11
CA VAL A 153 -10.64 0.79 -10.42
C VAL A 153 -10.35 1.91 -11.43
N VAL A 154 -9.25 1.80 -12.16
CA VAL A 154 -8.82 2.78 -13.16
C VAL A 154 -8.68 2.10 -14.52
N GLY A 155 -9.54 2.46 -15.47
CA GLY A 155 -9.62 1.81 -16.78
C GLY A 155 -11.04 1.72 -17.30
#